data_AF-A0A7W7AL61-F1
#
_entry.id   AF-A0A7W7AL61-F1
#
_cell.length_a   1.000
_cell.length_b   1.000
_cell.length_c   1.000
_cell.angle_alpha   90.00
_cell.angle_beta   90.00
_cell.angle_gamma   90.00
#
_symmetry.space_group_name_H-M   'P 1'
#
loop_
_entity.id
_entity.type
_entity.pdbx_description
1 polymer ?
#
loop_
_entity_poly.entity_id
_entity_poly.type
_entity_poly.pdbx_seq_one_letter_code
_entity_poly.pdbx_strand_id
1 'polypeptide(L)'
;MIRAGIAALLAGLALAGAPVRAGAASGAGALPPYAGLYQPSTVDERGLWMKADEYERQLRDSAFVIRDAALNAYVRGVFCRTVGPDRCAAVRLYVMRVPQFNATMMPNGALQIWSGLLLRVRSEAELAGILGHEFAHFERRHGLGRLRHGRVMTDIASWAGVLGGVSGLVVQTQAIGSIFTHSRADESEADLLGARYGAAAGYDARALPAIWMRLMDEADATALGRRQRSHRYDRVSFFASHPTSAQRAADLRAAAAALPPGGESGDQRLVGAIAPWRSAFLEDQLKLNDFEGTDVLLRQIAEAGWSEDLLFARAELYRGRGHPRDLVAAADLYRQAIGLNAGHPESWRGLGLALLRGGQVDEGRQALRHYLAARPDAADASMLAALLT
;
A
#
# COMPACT_ATOMS: atom_id res chain seq x y z
N MET A 1 -30.41 -39.69 64.62
CA MET A 1 -31.42 -39.70 63.53
C MET A 1 -32.12 -38.36 63.55
N ILE A 2 -32.03 -37.58 62.47
CA ILE A 2 -33.05 -36.66 61.91
C ILE A 2 -32.32 -35.88 60.80
N ARG A 3 -32.84 -36.05 59.58
CA ARG A 3 -32.37 -35.46 58.33
C ARG A 3 -32.73 -33.97 58.30
N ALA A 4 -31.79 -33.10 57.95
CA ALA A 4 -32.08 -31.74 57.52
C ALA A 4 -32.02 -31.70 55.99
N GLY A 5 -33.19 -31.67 55.34
CA GLY A 5 -33.34 -31.34 53.93
C GLY A 5 -33.61 -29.84 53.80
N ILE A 6 -32.74 -29.14 53.06
CA ILE A 6 -32.99 -27.76 52.62
C ILE A 6 -33.45 -27.85 51.18
N ALA A 7 -34.69 -27.44 50.96
CA ALA A 7 -35.30 -27.28 49.64
C ALA A 7 -34.64 -26.12 48.89
N ALA A 8 -34.14 -26.41 47.69
CA ALA A 8 -33.65 -25.38 46.76
C ALA A 8 -34.84 -24.73 46.04
N LEU A 9 -35.00 -23.41 46.22
CA LEU A 9 -35.88 -22.59 45.37
C LEU A 9 -35.23 -22.43 43.99
N LEU A 10 -35.83 -23.02 42.96
CA LEU A 10 -35.56 -22.71 41.55
C LEU A 10 -36.46 -21.55 41.13
N ALA A 11 -35.91 -20.34 41.09
CA ALA A 11 -36.54 -19.20 40.41
C ALA A 11 -36.13 -19.24 38.92
N GLY A 12 -37.06 -19.68 38.07
CA GLY A 12 -36.90 -19.61 36.62
C GLY A 12 -37.13 -18.18 36.12
N LEU A 13 -36.06 -17.50 35.68
CA LEU A 13 -36.20 -16.31 34.85
C LEU A 13 -36.45 -16.75 33.39
N ALA A 14 -37.71 -16.67 32.97
CA ALA A 14 -38.07 -16.70 31.56
C ALA A 14 -37.68 -15.35 30.91
N LEU A 15 -36.56 -15.31 30.20
CA LEU A 15 -36.22 -14.21 29.30
C LEU A 15 -37.13 -14.30 28.07
N ALA A 16 -38.20 -13.52 28.06
CA ALA A 16 -39.00 -13.28 26.87
C ALA A 16 -38.16 -12.53 25.84
N GLY A 17 -37.67 -13.26 24.83
CA GLY A 17 -37.00 -12.67 23.67
C GLY A 17 -37.99 -11.84 22.87
N ALA A 18 -37.81 -10.52 22.86
CA ALA A 18 -38.50 -9.66 21.91
C ALA A 18 -38.04 -10.01 20.49
N PRO A 19 -38.96 -10.18 19.51
CA PRO A 19 -38.56 -10.42 18.14
C PRO A 19 -37.89 -9.14 17.62
N VAL A 20 -36.61 -9.25 17.24
CA VAL A 20 -35.95 -8.23 16.43
C VAL A 20 -36.71 -8.16 15.12
N ARG A 21 -37.51 -7.11 14.94
CA ARG A 21 -38.08 -6.77 13.63
C ARG A 21 -36.90 -6.48 12.70
N ALA A 22 -36.62 -7.41 11.80
CA ALA A 22 -35.81 -7.16 10.62
C ALA A 22 -36.51 -6.07 9.81
N GLY A 23 -36.04 -4.82 9.94
CA GLY A 23 -36.43 -3.74 9.07
C GLY A 23 -36.04 -4.09 7.64
N ALA A 24 -37.00 -3.99 6.73
CA ALA A 24 -36.81 -4.28 5.32
C ALA A 24 -35.59 -3.53 4.75
N ALA A 25 -34.63 -4.28 4.22
CA ALA A 25 -33.49 -3.76 3.48
C ALA A 25 -33.97 -3.10 2.18
N SER A 26 -34.25 -1.81 2.24
CA SER A 26 -34.32 -0.94 1.06
C SER A 26 -33.25 0.14 1.24
N GLY A 27 -32.15 0.00 0.49
CA GLY A 27 -30.99 0.90 0.58
C GLY A 27 -29.61 0.25 0.72
N ALA A 28 -29.51 -1.09 0.70
CA ALA A 28 -28.24 -1.81 0.71
C ALA A 28 -27.48 -1.58 -0.62
N GLY A 29 -26.83 -0.42 -0.75
CA GLY A 29 -26.02 -0.07 -1.92
C GLY A 29 -26.04 1.42 -2.30
N ALA A 30 -26.98 2.22 -1.80
CA ALA A 30 -27.03 3.64 -2.13
C ALA A 30 -25.90 4.42 -1.42
N LEU A 31 -25.12 5.17 -2.20
CA LEU A 31 -24.15 6.12 -1.67
C LEU A 31 -24.88 7.29 -0.97
N PRO A 32 -24.27 7.90 0.07
CA PRO A 32 -24.83 9.10 0.67
C PRO A 32 -24.95 10.22 -0.39
N PRO A 33 -25.88 11.19 -0.22
CA PRO A 33 -25.91 12.36 -1.09
C PRO A 33 -24.61 13.17 -0.94
N TYR A 34 -24.07 13.66 -2.06
CA TYR A 34 -22.83 14.45 -2.05
C TYR A 34 -23.13 15.88 -1.58
N ALA A 35 -22.50 16.30 -0.48
CA ALA A 35 -22.72 17.62 0.12
C ALA A 35 -21.82 18.73 -0.46
N GLY A 36 -21.03 18.44 -1.51
CA GLY A 36 -20.08 19.38 -2.10
C GLY A 36 -18.78 19.55 -1.30
N LEU A 37 -17.92 20.45 -1.79
CA LEU A 37 -16.66 20.81 -1.12
C LEU A 37 -16.94 21.50 0.21
N TYR A 38 -16.34 20.99 1.28
CA TYR A 38 -16.44 21.61 2.59
C TYR A 38 -15.58 22.88 2.67
N GLN A 39 -16.15 23.93 3.24
CA GLN A 39 -15.45 25.18 3.53
C GLN A 39 -15.16 25.26 5.03
N PRO A 40 -13.91 25.51 5.45
CA PRO A 40 -13.54 25.60 6.85
C PRO A 40 -14.22 26.80 7.52
N SER A 41 -14.90 26.56 8.64
CA SER A 41 -15.74 27.54 9.33
C SER A 41 -15.09 28.12 10.59
N THR A 42 -14.31 27.31 11.31
CA THR A 42 -13.64 27.71 12.54
C THR A 42 -12.21 28.20 12.29
N VAL A 43 -11.60 28.86 13.28
CA VAL A 43 -10.19 29.29 13.21
C VAL A 43 -9.26 28.08 13.05
N ASP A 44 -9.50 27.03 13.83
CA ASP A 44 -8.69 25.80 13.79
C ASP A 44 -8.83 25.08 12.44
N GLU A 45 -10.04 25.02 11.89
CA GLU A 45 -10.28 24.48 10.55
C GLU A 45 -9.56 25.32 9.47
N ARG A 46 -9.62 26.65 9.51
CA ARG A 46 -8.90 27.50 8.55
C ARG A 46 -7.39 27.32 8.65
N GLY A 47 -6.85 27.23 9.87
CA GLY A 47 -5.44 26.96 10.10
C GLY A 47 -4.99 25.60 9.54
N LEU A 48 -5.85 24.59 9.62
CA LEU A 48 -5.60 23.29 9.01
C LEU A 48 -5.59 23.35 7.49
N TRP A 49 -6.53 24.07 6.86
CA TRP A 49 -6.54 24.26 5.41
C TRP A 49 -5.27 24.93 4.93
N MET A 50 -4.84 26.00 5.61
CA MET A 50 -3.58 26.68 5.28
C MET A 50 -2.38 25.72 5.31
N LYS A 51 -2.31 24.81 6.28
CA LYS A 51 -1.26 23.78 6.35
C LYS A 51 -1.38 22.73 5.25
N ALA A 52 -2.60 22.31 4.93
CA ALA A 52 -2.86 21.38 3.84
C ALA A 52 -2.47 21.99 2.48
N ASP A 53 -2.79 23.27 2.26
CA ASP A 53 -2.42 24.02 1.05
C ASP A 53 -0.90 24.19 0.93
N GLU A 54 -0.21 24.46 2.05
CA GLU A 54 1.24 24.52 2.11
C GLU A 54 1.88 23.18 1.73
N TYR A 55 1.45 22.10 2.37
CA TYR A 55 1.97 20.77 2.09
C TYR A 55 1.63 20.30 0.67
N GLU A 56 0.43 20.60 0.16
CA GLU A 56 0.07 20.33 -1.23
C GLU A 56 1.02 21.06 -2.20
N ARG A 57 1.39 22.30 -1.92
CA ARG A 57 2.36 23.04 -2.74
C ARG A 57 3.71 22.34 -2.76
N GLN A 58 4.22 21.95 -1.59
CA GLN A 58 5.48 21.20 -1.47
C GLN A 58 5.42 19.85 -2.19
N LEU A 59 4.30 19.14 -2.10
CA LEU A 59 4.06 17.90 -2.83
C LEU A 59 4.13 18.13 -4.33
N ARG A 60 3.37 19.10 -4.85
CA ARG A 60 3.28 19.41 -6.29
C ARG A 60 4.64 19.73 -6.92
N ASP A 61 5.47 20.44 -6.17
CA ASP A 61 6.79 20.88 -6.61
C ASP A 61 7.89 19.83 -6.33
N SER A 62 7.55 18.73 -5.66
CA SER A 62 8.48 17.66 -5.32
C SER A 62 9.05 16.95 -6.56
N ALA A 63 10.32 16.56 -6.46
CA ALA A 63 10.96 15.65 -7.42
C ALA A 63 10.35 14.24 -7.41
N PHE A 64 9.61 13.87 -6.36
CA PHE A 64 8.96 12.56 -6.25
C PHE A 64 7.61 12.48 -6.96
N VAL A 65 7.05 13.58 -7.49
CA VAL A 65 5.81 13.52 -8.27
C VAL A 65 6.07 12.78 -9.59
N ILE A 66 5.31 11.72 -9.84
CA ILE A 66 5.30 11.04 -11.13
C ILE A 66 4.40 11.85 -12.08
N ARG A 67 5.03 12.54 -13.05
CA ARG A 67 4.34 13.41 -14.03
C ARG A 67 3.94 12.69 -15.32
N ASP A 68 4.08 11.37 -15.37
CA ASP A 68 3.69 10.58 -16.54
C ASP A 68 2.18 10.67 -16.79
N ALA A 69 1.83 11.10 -18.01
CA ALA A 69 0.45 11.39 -18.36
C ALA A 69 -0.42 10.12 -18.37
N ALA A 70 0.15 8.99 -18.83
CA ALA A 70 -0.57 7.72 -18.94
C ALA A 70 -0.93 7.15 -17.56
N LEU A 71 0.04 7.05 -16.65
CA LEU A 71 -0.22 6.58 -15.30
C LEU A 71 -1.18 7.50 -14.54
N ASN A 72 -1.01 8.82 -14.65
CA ASN A 72 -1.91 9.77 -13.99
C ASN A 72 -3.33 9.68 -14.55
N ALA A 73 -3.51 9.56 -15.87
CA ALA A 73 -4.83 9.39 -16.48
C ALA A 73 -5.49 8.08 -16.04
N TYR A 74 -4.73 6.99 -15.96
CA TYR A 74 -5.22 5.70 -15.47
C TYR A 74 -5.71 5.80 -14.02
N VAL A 75 -4.85 6.26 -13.09
CA VAL A 75 -5.20 6.34 -11.66
C VAL A 75 -6.36 7.32 -11.44
N ARG A 76 -6.37 8.46 -12.15
CA ARG A 76 -7.50 9.41 -12.16
C ARG A 76 -8.78 8.77 -12.69
N GLY A 77 -8.69 7.96 -13.74
CA GLY A 77 -9.81 7.23 -14.31
C GLY A 77 -10.44 6.25 -13.33
N VAL A 78 -9.62 5.44 -12.65
CA VAL A 78 -10.07 4.52 -11.60
C VAL A 78 -10.77 5.30 -10.48
N PHE A 79 -10.16 6.39 -10.01
CA PHE A 79 -10.73 7.25 -8.98
C PHE A 79 -12.08 7.84 -9.41
N CYS A 80 -12.12 8.54 -10.55
CA CYS A 80 -13.33 9.19 -11.05
C CYS A 80 -14.48 8.20 -11.29
N ARG A 81 -14.17 7.01 -11.81
CA ARG A 81 -15.18 5.95 -11.97
C ARG A 81 -15.71 5.48 -10.63
N THR A 82 -14.84 5.34 -9.63
CA THR A 82 -15.19 4.88 -8.28
C THR A 82 -16.12 5.84 -7.56
N VAL A 83 -15.81 7.14 -7.58
CA VAL A 83 -16.57 8.15 -6.81
C VAL A 83 -17.62 8.88 -7.63
N GLY A 84 -17.56 8.82 -8.96
CA GLY A 84 -18.43 9.58 -9.86
C GLY A 84 -17.91 10.99 -10.16
N PRO A 85 -18.45 11.66 -11.20
CA PRO A 85 -17.88 12.88 -11.78
C PRO A 85 -17.84 14.07 -10.81
N ASP A 86 -18.94 14.34 -10.10
CA ASP A 86 -19.05 15.49 -9.19
C ASP A 86 -18.04 15.40 -8.03
N ARG A 87 -17.94 14.21 -7.44
CA ARG A 87 -16.95 13.89 -6.40
C ARG A 87 -15.54 13.90 -6.95
N CYS A 88 -15.34 13.45 -8.19
CA CYS A 88 -14.04 13.48 -8.82
C CYS A 88 -13.52 14.91 -9.02
N ALA A 89 -14.40 15.83 -9.42
CA ALA A 89 -14.07 17.24 -9.65
C ALA A 89 -13.55 17.95 -8.38
N ALA A 90 -13.94 17.46 -7.21
CA ALA A 90 -13.52 18.00 -5.92
C ALA A 90 -12.09 17.63 -5.50
N VAL A 91 -11.44 16.69 -6.19
CA VAL A 91 -10.15 16.13 -5.77
C VAL A 91 -9.03 16.50 -6.74
N ARG A 92 -7.86 16.82 -6.18
CA ARG A 92 -6.59 17.00 -6.91
C ARG A 92 -5.69 15.81 -6.58
N LEU A 93 -5.29 15.03 -7.59
CA LEU A 93 -4.62 13.74 -7.39
C LEU A 93 -3.14 13.83 -7.75
N TYR A 94 -2.29 13.29 -6.87
CA TYR A 94 -0.83 13.27 -7.03
C TYR A 94 -0.29 11.85 -6.81
N VAL A 95 0.30 11.25 -7.86
CA VAL A 95 1.03 9.98 -7.74
C VAL A 95 2.49 10.27 -7.40
N MET A 96 2.99 9.65 -6.33
CA MET A 96 4.30 9.91 -5.76
C MET A 96 5.17 8.65 -5.83
N ARG A 97 6.42 8.80 -6.29
CA ARG A 97 7.44 7.75 -6.30
C ARG A 97 8.01 7.55 -4.89
N VAL A 98 7.27 6.81 -4.08
CA VAL A 98 7.56 6.48 -2.68
C VAL A 98 7.24 4.99 -2.48
N PRO A 99 8.23 4.14 -2.13
CA PRO A 99 8.08 2.68 -2.17
C PRO A 99 7.22 2.09 -1.04
N GLN A 100 6.93 2.87 0.01
CA GLN A 100 6.03 2.45 1.08
C GLN A 100 4.57 2.40 0.59
N PHE A 101 3.79 1.46 1.12
CA PHE A 101 2.35 1.41 0.89
C PHE A 101 1.66 2.59 1.57
N ASN A 102 1.05 3.49 0.79
CA ASN A 102 0.20 4.55 1.33
C ASN A 102 -0.71 5.21 0.27
N ALA A 103 -1.85 5.70 0.73
CA ALA A 103 -2.64 6.75 0.11
C ALA A 103 -3.21 7.62 1.23
N THR A 104 -3.34 8.92 1.00
CA THR A 104 -3.91 9.83 2.00
C THR A 104 -4.61 10.99 1.32
N MET A 105 -5.82 11.28 1.78
CA MET A 105 -6.58 12.46 1.37
C MET A 105 -6.49 13.58 2.39
N MET A 106 -6.05 14.76 1.95
CA MET A 106 -6.07 15.97 2.75
C MET A 106 -7.45 16.62 2.82
N PRO A 107 -7.73 17.40 3.88
CA PRO A 107 -9.01 18.09 4.07
C PRO A 107 -9.33 19.11 2.97
N ASN A 108 -8.32 19.65 2.29
CA ASN A 108 -8.50 20.58 1.17
C ASN A 108 -8.84 19.86 -0.17
N GLY A 109 -8.88 18.53 -0.20
CA GLY A 109 -9.19 17.73 -1.38
C GLY A 109 -7.96 17.27 -2.19
N ALA A 110 -6.76 17.40 -1.66
CA ALA A 110 -5.57 16.83 -2.29
C ALA A 110 -5.36 15.36 -1.89
N LEU A 111 -5.40 14.46 -2.88
CA LEU A 111 -5.17 13.03 -2.75
C LEU A 111 -3.73 12.70 -3.16
N GLN A 112 -2.97 12.13 -2.24
CA GLN A 112 -1.64 11.59 -2.51
C GLN A 112 -1.69 10.07 -2.57
N ILE A 113 -1.05 9.46 -3.58
CA ILE A 113 -0.98 8.01 -3.76
C ILE A 113 0.49 7.63 -3.95
N TRP A 114 1.00 6.69 -3.16
CA TRP A 114 2.40 6.28 -3.23
C TRP A 114 2.58 5.09 -4.17
N SER A 115 3.70 5.04 -4.90
CA SER A 115 4.00 3.95 -5.83
C SER A 115 4.07 2.58 -5.15
N GLY A 116 4.41 2.53 -3.86
CA GLY A 116 4.32 1.32 -3.05
C GLY A 116 2.91 0.75 -2.91
N LEU A 117 1.86 1.57 -2.99
CA LEU A 117 0.48 1.11 -3.09
C LEU A 117 0.25 0.42 -4.43
N LEU A 118 0.65 1.08 -5.53
CA LEU A 118 0.48 0.56 -6.88
C LEU A 118 1.20 -0.79 -7.08
N LEU A 119 2.35 -0.99 -6.44
CA LEU A 119 3.08 -2.27 -6.48
C LEU A 119 2.36 -3.42 -5.74
N ARG A 120 1.46 -3.12 -4.80
CA ARG A 120 0.84 -4.10 -3.88
C ARG A 120 -0.61 -4.45 -4.19
N VAL A 121 -1.33 -3.56 -4.87
CA VAL A 121 -2.65 -3.89 -5.42
C VAL A 121 -2.49 -4.99 -6.48
N ARG A 122 -3.47 -5.89 -6.55
CA ARG A 122 -3.54 -7.01 -7.50
C ARG A 122 -4.64 -6.84 -8.54
N SER A 123 -5.54 -5.89 -8.30
CA SER A 123 -6.62 -5.57 -9.21
C SER A 123 -7.00 -4.09 -9.19
N GLU A 124 -7.64 -3.64 -10.27
CA GLU A 124 -8.22 -2.29 -10.33
C GLU A 124 -9.32 -2.12 -9.27
N ALA A 125 -10.04 -3.20 -8.94
CA ALA A 125 -11.04 -3.23 -7.87
C ALA A 125 -10.44 -2.99 -6.47
N GLU A 126 -9.26 -3.55 -6.17
CA GLU A 126 -8.56 -3.23 -4.92
C GLU A 126 -8.13 -1.76 -4.87
N LEU A 127 -7.57 -1.24 -5.98
CA LEU A 127 -7.20 0.17 -6.08
C LEU A 127 -8.44 1.07 -5.89
N ALA A 128 -9.55 0.76 -6.56
CA ALA A 128 -10.81 1.46 -6.41
C ALA A 128 -11.32 1.43 -4.96
N GLY A 129 -11.31 0.27 -4.30
CA GLY A 129 -11.74 0.14 -2.91
C GLY A 129 -10.93 1.02 -1.95
N ILE A 130 -9.60 1.06 -2.11
CA ILE A 130 -8.71 1.91 -1.29
C ILE A 130 -8.96 3.39 -1.58
N LEU A 131 -9.09 3.78 -2.84
CA LEU A 131 -9.34 5.18 -3.18
C LEU A 131 -10.75 5.63 -2.74
N GLY A 132 -11.73 4.74 -2.78
CA GLY A 132 -13.06 4.96 -2.21
C GLY A 132 -13.04 5.11 -0.69
N HIS A 133 -12.20 4.33 0.00
CA HIS A 133 -11.95 4.44 1.44
C HIS A 133 -11.35 5.81 1.80
N GLU A 134 -10.30 6.23 1.09
CA GLU A 134 -9.71 7.58 1.28
C GLU A 134 -10.71 8.70 1.01
N PHE A 135 -11.52 8.56 -0.04
CA PHE A 135 -12.56 9.53 -0.33
C PHE A 135 -13.66 9.55 0.74
N ALA A 136 -14.01 8.40 1.33
CA ALA A 136 -14.98 8.32 2.40
C ALA A 136 -14.53 9.12 3.63
N HIS A 137 -13.24 9.03 4.02
CA HIS A 137 -12.70 9.89 5.09
C HIS A 137 -12.87 11.38 4.81
N PHE A 138 -12.62 11.79 3.55
CA PHE A 138 -12.78 13.18 3.13
C PHE A 138 -14.24 13.63 3.09
N GLU A 139 -15.12 12.84 2.47
CA GLU A 139 -16.55 13.14 2.36
C GLU A 139 -17.22 13.21 3.73
N ARG A 140 -16.87 12.29 4.64
CA ARG A 140 -17.37 12.24 6.01
C ARG A 140 -16.65 13.18 6.98
N ARG A 141 -15.59 13.84 6.51
CA ARG A 141 -14.82 14.82 7.28
C ARG A 141 -14.24 14.22 8.56
N HIS A 142 -13.84 12.94 8.52
CA HIS A 142 -13.29 12.23 9.69
C HIS A 142 -12.08 12.95 10.30
N GLY A 143 -11.29 13.67 9.48
CA GLY A 143 -10.17 14.48 9.94
C GLY A 143 -10.54 15.70 10.80
N LEU A 144 -11.80 16.18 10.77
CA LEU A 144 -12.22 17.38 11.53
C LEU A 144 -12.56 17.09 13.00
N GLY A 145 -13.01 15.87 13.30
CA GLY A 145 -13.50 15.51 14.64
C GLY A 145 -12.45 15.63 15.73
N ARG A 146 -11.16 15.43 15.40
CA ARG A 146 -10.05 15.49 16.37
C ARG A 146 -9.38 16.86 16.52
N LEU A 147 -9.61 17.80 15.61
CA LEU A 147 -9.11 19.18 15.74
C LEU A 147 -9.63 19.86 17.00
N ARG A 148 -10.84 19.50 17.43
CA ARG A 148 -11.50 20.03 18.62
C ARG A 148 -10.80 19.64 19.95
N HIS A 149 -9.92 18.64 19.92
CA HIS A 149 -9.32 18.06 21.13
C HIS A 149 -7.78 18.11 21.18
N GLY A 150 -7.10 18.58 20.13
CA GLY A 150 -5.64 18.58 20.06
C GLY A 150 -5.04 19.92 19.67
N ARG A 151 -4.50 20.67 20.65
CA ARG A 151 -3.45 21.67 20.39
C ARG A 151 -2.15 20.93 20.03
N VAL A 152 -2.08 20.31 18.87
CA VAL A 152 -0.83 19.82 18.28
C VAL A 152 -0.49 20.73 17.10
N MET A 153 -0.34 22.02 17.41
CA MET A 153 -0.02 23.05 16.42
C MET A 153 1.43 23.53 16.58
N THR A 154 2.33 22.63 16.98
CA THR A 154 3.76 22.89 17.07
C THR A 154 4.52 21.75 16.40
N ASP A 155 5.40 22.11 15.47
CA ASP A 155 6.57 21.35 15.00
C ASP A 155 6.42 20.20 13.98
N ILE A 156 5.49 20.29 13.02
CA ILE A 156 5.59 19.47 11.79
C ILE A 156 6.67 20.02 10.83
N ALA A 157 6.86 21.34 10.82
CA ALA A 157 7.77 22.00 9.89
C ALA A 157 9.27 21.82 10.24
N SER A 158 9.61 21.58 11.51
CA SER A 158 11.01 21.53 11.97
C SER A 158 11.73 20.22 11.63
N TRP A 159 11.02 19.12 11.43
CA TRP A 159 11.63 17.81 11.11
C TRP A 159 11.84 17.56 9.61
N ALA A 160 11.02 18.17 8.74
CA ALA A 160 11.14 18.01 7.29
C ALA A 160 12.43 18.62 6.72
N GLY A 161 13.00 19.64 7.37
CA GLY A 161 14.25 20.28 6.95
C GLY A 161 15.53 19.49 7.27
N VAL A 162 15.48 18.50 8.17
CA VAL A 162 16.65 17.75 8.62
C VAL A 162 16.92 16.51 7.73
N LEU A 163 15.86 15.94 7.15
CA LEU A 163 15.94 14.74 6.31
C LEU A 163 15.63 15.11 4.85
N GLY A 164 16.62 15.07 3.97
CA GLY A 164 16.42 15.23 2.54
C GLY A 164 15.82 13.98 1.86
N GLY A 165 15.27 14.15 0.66
CA GLY A 165 14.82 13.05 -0.19
C GLY A 165 13.55 12.33 0.28
N VAL A 166 13.41 11.04 -0.08
CA VAL A 166 12.20 10.23 0.20
C VAL A 166 11.93 10.13 1.70
N SER A 167 12.99 9.99 2.51
CA SER A 167 12.88 9.87 3.96
C SER A 167 12.22 11.10 4.60
N GLY A 168 12.57 12.31 4.13
CA GLY A 168 11.92 13.54 4.57
C GLY A 168 10.44 13.58 4.23
N LEU A 169 10.09 13.18 3.01
CA LEU A 169 8.69 13.11 2.56
C LEU A 169 7.88 12.10 3.40
N VAL A 170 8.42 10.92 3.70
CA VAL A 170 7.75 9.92 4.54
C VAL A 170 7.49 10.46 5.94
N VAL A 171 8.50 11.04 6.59
CA VAL A 171 8.38 11.61 7.96
C VAL A 171 7.36 12.74 7.98
N GLN A 172 7.41 13.66 7.01
CA GLN A 172 6.47 14.77 6.92
C GLN A 172 5.03 14.26 6.74
N THR A 173 4.82 13.26 5.87
CA THR A 173 3.50 12.67 5.64
C THR A 173 2.98 11.95 6.88
N GLN A 174 3.83 11.21 7.60
CA GLN A 174 3.44 10.57 8.86
C GLN A 174 3.10 11.58 9.95
N ALA A 175 3.85 12.68 10.06
CA ALA A 175 3.57 13.74 11.01
C ALA A 175 2.22 14.42 10.72
N ILE A 176 1.93 14.69 9.44
CA ILE A 176 0.64 15.23 9.01
C ILE A 176 -0.49 14.20 9.21
N GLY A 177 -0.27 12.95 8.79
CA GLY A 177 -1.19 11.82 8.99
C GLY A 177 -1.51 11.55 10.46
N SER A 178 -0.60 11.86 11.39
CA SER A 178 -0.84 11.72 12.82
C SER A 178 -1.96 12.63 13.34
N ILE A 179 -2.10 13.83 12.75
CA ILE A 179 -3.22 14.76 12.98
C ILE A 179 -4.53 14.16 12.47
N PHE A 180 -4.45 13.34 11.42
CA PHE A 180 -5.58 12.68 10.77
C PHE A 180 -5.80 11.24 11.24
N THR A 181 -5.21 10.82 12.37
CA THR A 181 -5.49 9.48 12.92
C THR A 181 -6.98 9.29 13.15
N HIS A 182 -7.53 8.24 12.55
CA HIS A 182 -8.96 7.99 12.56
C HIS A 182 -9.39 7.14 13.76
N SER A 183 -10.62 7.34 14.21
CA SER A 183 -11.22 6.46 15.21
C SER A 183 -11.51 5.08 14.60
N ARG A 184 -11.69 4.04 15.42
CA ARG A 184 -12.12 2.74 14.90
C ARG A 184 -13.49 2.82 14.19
N ALA A 185 -14.38 3.70 14.66
CA ALA A 185 -15.67 3.91 14.02
C ALA A 185 -15.52 4.59 12.65
N ASP A 186 -14.61 5.57 12.54
CA ASP A 186 -14.30 6.27 11.29
C ASP A 186 -13.76 5.29 10.24
N GLU A 187 -12.84 4.41 10.64
CA GLU A 187 -12.27 3.38 9.77
C GLU A 187 -13.32 2.37 9.31
N SER A 188 -14.20 1.91 10.21
CA SER A 188 -15.30 1.01 9.85
C SER A 188 -16.32 1.67 8.92
N GLU A 189 -16.65 2.96 9.11
CA GLU A 189 -17.52 3.69 8.19
C GLU A 189 -16.84 3.87 6.81
N ALA A 190 -15.55 4.21 6.79
CA ALA A 190 -14.78 4.39 5.56
C ALA A 190 -14.62 3.08 4.78
N ASP A 191 -14.37 1.95 5.46
CA ASP A 191 -14.34 0.61 4.89
C ASP A 191 -15.65 0.27 4.16
N LEU A 192 -16.78 0.49 4.85
CA LEU A 192 -18.12 0.23 4.31
C LEU A 192 -18.42 1.12 3.10
N LEU A 193 -18.05 2.39 3.16
CA LEU A 193 -18.27 3.33 2.06
C LEU A 193 -17.34 3.03 0.88
N GLY A 194 -16.07 2.71 1.12
CA GLY A 194 -15.13 2.31 0.08
C GLY A 194 -15.61 1.07 -0.69
N ALA A 195 -16.10 0.05 0.03
CA ALA A 195 -16.71 -1.13 -0.58
C ALA A 195 -17.97 -0.77 -1.40
N ARG A 196 -18.83 0.12 -0.89
CA ARG A 196 -20.04 0.60 -1.61
C ARG A 196 -19.69 1.42 -2.85
N TYR A 197 -18.69 2.29 -2.78
CA TYR A 197 -18.18 3.05 -3.92
C TYR A 197 -17.69 2.11 -5.02
N GLY A 198 -16.86 1.13 -4.66
CA GLY A 198 -16.40 0.10 -5.58
C GLY A 198 -17.55 -0.66 -6.25
N ALA A 199 -18.49 -1.18 -5.45
CA ALA A 199 -19.64 -1.91 -5.95
C ALA A 199 -20.54 -1.05 -6.86
N ALA A 200 -20.82 0.19 -6.49
CA ALA A 200 -21.62 1.13 -7.29
C ALA A 200 -20.94 1.48 -8.63
N ALA A 201 -19.61 1.49 -8.67
CA ALA A 201 -18.81 1.70 -9.88
C ALA A 201 -18.62 0.44 -10.75
N GLY A 202 -19.18 -0.69 -10.32
CA GLY A 202 -19.10 -1.98 -11.01
C GLY A 202 -17.81 -2.76 -10.75
N TYR A 203 -17.08 -2.47 -9.68
CA TYR A 203 -15.93 -3.26 -9.23
C TYR A 203 -16.34 -4.35 -8.24
N ASP A 204 -15.58 -5.45 -8.22
CA ASP A 204 -15.77 -6.49 -7.20
C ASP A 204 -15.29 -6.01 -5.82
N ALA A 205 -16.24 -5.59 -4.98
CA ALA A 205 -15.95 -5.11 -3.62
C ALA A 205 -15.31 -6.16 -2.70
N ARG A 206 -15.40 -7.46 -3.05
CA ARG A 206 -14.80 -8.55 -2.27
C ARG A 206 -13.28 -8.63 -2.43
N ALA A 207 -12.70 -7.85 -3.35
CA ALA A 207 -11.26 -7.76 -3.52
C ALA A 207 -10.59 -6.93 -2.40
N LEU A 208 -11.28 -5.92 -1.85
CA LEU A 208 -10.70 -4.98 -0.88
C LEU A 208 -10.18 -5.63 0.44
N PRO A 209 -10.86 -6.61 1.07
CA PRO A 209 -10.30 -7.25 2.27
C PRO A 209 -8.97 -7.99 2.02
N ALA A 210 -8.73 -8.46 0.79
CA ALA A 210 -7.57 -9.31 0.49
C ALA A 210 -6.24 -8.54 0.58
N ILE A 211 -6.22 -7.26 0.20
CA ILE A 211 -4.98 -6.47 0.30
C ILE A 211 -4.54 -6.24 1.73
N TRP A 212 -5.48 -6.08 2.68
CA TRP A 212 -5.14 -5.92 4.09
C TRP A 212 -4.45 -7.15 4.66
N MET A 213 -4.92 -8.35 4.30
CA MET A 213 -4.27 -9.60 4.69
C MET A 213 -2.84 -9.68 4.13
N ARG A 214 -2.66 -9.37 2.83
CA ARG A 214 -1.33 -9.40 2.21
C ARG A 214 -0.35 -8.41 2.83
N LEU A 215 -0.82 -7.22 3.22
CA LEU A 215 -0.03 -6.22 3.93
C LEU A 215 0.33 -6.66 5.35
N MET A 216 -0.57 -7.35 6.05
CA MET A 216 -0.28 -7.92 7.36
C MET A 216 0.79 -9.01 7.26
N ASP A 217 0.70 -9.91 6.26
CA ASP A 217 1.71 -10.94 6.01
C ASP A 217 3.10 -10.34 5.70
N GLU A 218 3.14 -9.28 4.88
CA GLU A 218 4.37 -8.54 4.59
C GLU A 218 4.94 -7.94 5.89
N ALA A 219 4.11 -7.24 6.67
CA ALA A 219 4.54 -6.59 7.91
C ALA A 219 5.02 -7.57 8.98
N ASP A 220 4.37 -8.73 9.11
CA ASP A 220 4.78 -9.78 10.04
C ASP A 220 6.11 -10.40 9.62
N ALA A 221 6.38 -10.55 8.31
CA ALA A 221 7.68 -10.97 7.81
C ALA A 221 8.78 -9.93 8.06
N THR A 222 8.51 -8.64 7.80
CA THR A 222 9.42 -7.54 8.17
C THR A 222 9.75 -7.56 9.66
N ALA A 223 8.74 -7.73 10.52
CA ALA A 223 8.93 -7.79 11.97
C ALA A 223 9.81 -8.98 12.37
N LEU A 224 9.58 -10.15 11.77
CA LEU A 224 10.40 -11.34 12.00
C LEU A 224 11.86 -11.10 11.60
N GLY A 225 12.12 -10.59 10.40
CA GLY A 225 13.48 -10.28 9.92
C GLY A 225 14.21 -9.27 10.81
N ARG A 226 13.47 -8.31 11.38
CA ARG A 226 14.01 -7.29 12.30
C ARG A 226 14.05 -7.73 13.77
N ARG A 227 13.68 -8.97 14.09
CA ARG A 227 13.58 -9.51 15.47
C ARG A 227 12.66 -8.65 16.36
N GLN A 228 11.59 -8.17 15.77
CA GLN A 228 10.55 -7.38 16.43
C GLN A 228 9.33 -8.27 16.71
N ARG A 229 8.47 -7.84 17.63
CA ARG A 229 7.19 -8.55 17.86
C ARG A 229 6.31 -8.40 16.61
N SER A 230 5.79 -9.52 16.11
CA SER A 230 4.69 -9.55 15.13
C SER A 230 3.49 -8.81 15.73
N HIS A 231 2.59 -8.28 14.89
CA HIS A 231 1.40 -7.49 15.30
C HIS A 231 1.62 -6.01 15.67
N ARG A 232 2.80 -5.43 15.40
CA ARG A 232 3.02 -3.97 15.43
C ARG A 232 2.72 -3.36 14.06
N TYR A 233 1.45 -3.43 13.64
CA TYR A 233 1.02 -2.93 12.33
C TYR A 233 1.09 -1.40 12.22
N ASP A 234 1.22 -0.66 13.34
CA ASP A 234 1.46 0.79 13.39
C ASP A 234 2.72 1.25 12.64
N ARG A 235 3.61 0.31 12.26
CA ARG A 235 4.84 0.59 11.50
C ARG A 235 4.66 0.58 9.98
N VAL A 236 3.53 0.09 9.49
CA VAL A 236 3.14 0.24 8.07
C VAL A 236 2.62 1.66 7.90
N SER A 237 3.14 2.42 6.93
CA SER A 237 2.84 3.85 6.78
C SER A 237 1.34 4.15 6.75
N PHE A 238 0.58 3.36 6.00
CA PHE A 238 -0.88 3.46 5.95
C PHE A 238 -1.54 3.19 7.31
N PHE A 239 -1.15 2.13 8.03
CA PHE A 239 -1.78 1.78 9.31
C PHE A 239 -1.42 2.73 10.46
N ALA A 240 -0.43 3.60 10.29
CA ALA A 240 -0.14 4.66 11.25
C ALA A 240 -1.26 5.71 11.31
N SER A 241 -1.88 6.06 10.17
CA SER A 241 -3.08 6.91 10.11
C SER A 241 -4.39 6.11 10.14
N HIS A 242 -4.35 4.84 9.69
CA HIS A 242 -5.50 3.93 9.58
C HIS A 242 -5.34 2.68 10.46
N PRO A 243 -5.60 2.74 11.78
CA PRO A 243 -5.43 1.58 12.65
C PRO A 243 -6.19 0.34 12.12
N THR A 244 -5.46 -0.76 11.91
CA THR A 244 -6.04 -2.03 11.45
C THR A 244 -6.10 -3.07 12.56
N SER A 245 -6.94 -4.08 12.36
CA SER A 245 -7.00 -5.28 13.20
C SER A 245 -7.53 -6.46 12.37
N ALA A 246 -7.21 -7.69 12.80
CA ALA A 246 -7.80 -8.88 12.19
C ALA A 246 -9.35 -8.84 12.22
N GLN A 247 -9.94 -8.27 13.28
CA GLN A 247 -11.39 -8.07 13.38
C GLN A 247 -11.92 -7.13 12.29
N ARG A 248 -11.27 -5.97 12.09
CA ARG A 248 -11.66 -5.00 11.05
C ARG A 248 -11.62 -5.62 9.66
N ALA A 249 -10.58 -6.41 9.35
CA ALA A 249 -10.48 -7.12 8.08
C ALA A 249 -11.62 -8.16 7.90
N ALA A 250 -11.99 -8.86 8.98
CA ALA A 250 -13.12 -9.79 8.98
C ALA A 250 -14.48 -9.06 8.81
N ASP A 251 -14.67 -7.93 9.48
CA ASP A 251 -15.89 -7.12 9.38
C ASP A 251 -16.07 -6.57 7.96
N LEU A 252 -15.00 -6.03 7.37
CA LEU A 252 -15.00 -5.57 5.98
C LEU A 252 -15.28 -6.72 5.00
N ARG A 253 -14.72 -7.92 5.24
CA ARG A 253 -15.02 -9.11 4.42
C ARG A 253 -16.50 -9.48 4.48
N ALA A 254 -17.09 -9.49 5.66
CA ALA A 254 -18.51 -9.77 5.84
C ALA A 254 -19.38 -8.71 5.16
N ALA A 255 -19.03 -7.43 5.29
CA ALA A 255 -19.75 -6.34 4.66
C ALA A 255 -19.66 -6.36 3.12
N ALA A 256 -18.47 -6.62 2.58
CA ALA A 256 -18.25 -6.74 1.14
C ALA A 256 -19.04 -7.94 0.56
N ALA A 257 -19.14 -9.04 1.30
CA ALA A 257 -19.94 -10.20 0.90
C ALA A 257 -21.46 -9.95 0.90
N ALA A 258 -21.93 -8.95 1.65
CA ALA A 258 -23.34 -8.55 1.70
C ALA A 258 -23.74 -7.56 0.58
N LEU A 259 -22.77 -7.02 -0.16
CA LEU A 259 -23.03 -6.20 -1.35
C LEU A 259 -23.45 -7.09 -2.53
N PRO A 260 -24.14 -6.52 -3.55
CA PRO A 260 -24.52 -7.27 -4.73
C PRO A 260 -23.30 -8.01 -5.33
N PRO A 261 -23.41 -9.32 -5.58
CA PRO A 261 -22.31 -10.08 -6.12
C PRO A 261 -22.04 -9.67 -7.58
N GLY A 262 -20.78 -9.80 -8.00
CA GLY A 262 -20.35 -9.45 -9.36
C GLY A 262 -19.36 -8.29 -9.36
N GLY A 263 -19.33 -7.56 -10.46
CA GLY A 263 -18.32 -6.54 -10.73
C GLY A 263 -17.06 -7.11 -11.36
N GLU A 264 -16.26 -6.25 -11.95
CA GLU A 264 -14.98 -6.63 -12.56
C GLU A 264 -13.80 -6.38 -11.62
N SER A 265 -12.77 -7.20 -11.76
CA SER A 265 -11.50 -7.05 -11.02
C SER A 265 -10.56 -6.05 -11.70
N GLY A 266 -10.51 -6.05 -13.05
CA GLY A 266 -9.71 -5.10 -13.84
C GLY A 266 -8.19 -5.37 -13.84
N ASP A 267 -7.77 -6.61 -13.53
CA ASP A 267 -6.36 -6.99 -13.34
C ASP A 267 -5.46 -6.64 -14.53
N GLN A 268 -5.89 -6.93 -15.76
CA GLN A 268 -5.12 -6.64 -16.96
C GLN A 268 -4.91 -5.14 -17.20
N ARG A 269 -5.90 -4.32 -16.86
CA ARG A 269 -5.79 -2.85 -16.97
C ARG A 269 -4.78 -2.31 -15.97
N LEU A 270 -4.83 -2.81 -14.73
CA LEU A 270 -3.84 -2.50 -13.70
C LEU A 270 -2.43 -2.90 -14.13
N VAL A 271 -2.25 -4.16 -14.56
CA VAL A 271 -0.96 -4.69 -15.01
C VAL A 271 -0.42 -3.84 -16.17
N GLY A 272 -1.25 -3.54 -17.18
CA GLY A 272 -0.85 -2.73 -18.32
C GLY A 272 -0.46 -1.30 -17.95
N ALA A 273 -1.20 -0.65 -17.04
CA ALA A 273 -0.91 0.71 -16.61
C ALA A 273 0.38 0.81 -15.77
N ILE A 274 0.70 -0.23 -14.99
CA ILE A 274 1.87 -0.25 -14.11
C ILE A 274 3.11 -0.81 -14.82
N ALA A 275 2.96 -1.59 -15.88
CA ALA A 275 4.07 -2.26 -16.56
C ALA A 275 5.28 -1.34 -16.88
N PRO A 276 5.11 -0.10 -17.41
CA PRO A 276 6.25 0.80 -17.66
C PRO A 276 7.01 1.23 -16.40
N TRP A 277 6.38 1.13 -15.23
CA TRP A 277 6.90 1.59 -13.94
C TRP A 277 7.32 0.45 -13.01
N ARG A 278 6.94 -0.80 -13.29
CA ARG A 278 7.09 -1.92 -12.36
C ARG A 278 8.55 -2.13 -11.95
N SER A 279 9.49 -2.14 -12.90
CA SER A 279 10.92 -2.28 -12.58
C SER A 279 11.43 -1.16 -11.66
N ALA A 280 11.05 0.09 -11.93
CA ALA A 280 11.44 1.22 -11.09
C ALA A 280 10.85 1.13 -9.67
N PHE A 281 9.61 0.65 -9.53
CA PHE A 281 8.97 0.44 -8.22
C PHE A 281 9.62 -0.71 -7.46
N LEU A 282 9.99 -1.79 -8.14
CA LEU A 282 10.73 -2.91 -7.55
C LEU A 282 12.13 -2.46 -7.07
N GLU A 283 12.86 -1.68 -7.87
CA GLU A 283 14.14 -1.10 -7.45
C GLU A 283 14.01 -0.24 -6.20
N ASP A 284 12.97 0.60 -6.12
CA ASP A 284 12.74 1.44 -4.94
C ASP A 284 12.33 0.61 -3.72
N GLN A 285 11.59 -0.49 -3.91
CA GLN A 285 11.28 -1.46 -2.86
C GLN A 285 12.55 -2.13 -2.32
N LEU A 286 13.48 -2.55 -3.20
CA LEU A 286 14.75 -3.16 -2.77
C LEU A 286 15.60 -2.21 -1.92
N LYS A 287 15.54 -0.90 -2.19
CA LYS A 287 16.26 0.14 -1.41
C LYS A 287 15.72 0.30 0.01
N LEU A 288 14.55 -0.26 0.35
CA LEU A 288 14.05 -0.30 1.72
C LEU A 288 14.86 -1.21 2.65
N ASN A 289 15.73 -2.06 2.09
CA ASN A 289 16.58 -3.00 2.83
C ASN A 289 15.77 -3.86 3.82
N ASP A 290 14.60 -4.33 3.37
CA ASP A 290 13.69 -5.19 4.11
C ASP A 290 13.58 -6.52 3.39
N PHE A 291 14.49 -7.45 3.70
CA PHE A 291 14.61 -8.70 2.98
C PHE A 291 13.34 -9.56 3.12
N GLU A 292 12.91 -9.82 4.34
CA GLU A 292 11.81 -10.74 4.64
C GLU A 292 10.46 -10.21 4.15
N GLY A 293 10.19 -8.91 4.35
CA GLY A 293 8.99 -8.26 3.80
C GLY A 293 9.00 -8.24 2.27
N THR A 294 10.13 -7.87 1.66
CA THR A 294 10.23 -7.80 0.20
C THR A 294 10.13 -9.17 -0.46
N ASP A 295 10.70 -10.24 0.12
CA ASP A 295 10.54 -11.60 -0.43
C ASP A 295 9.07 -12.07 -0.37
N VAL A 296 8.33 -11.76 0.70
CA VAL A 296 6.88 -12.00 0.77
C VAL A 296 6.16 -11.25 -0.34
N LEU A 297 6.42 -9.95 -0.50
CA LEU A 297 5.81 -9.13 -1.54
C LEU A 297 6.08 -9.70 -2.94
N LEU A 298 7.34 -10.03 -3.26
CA LEU A 298 7.70 -10.61 -4.56
C LEU A 298 6.97 -11.92 -4.83
N ARG A 299 6.86 -12.80 -3.83
CA ARG A 299 6.09 -14.05 -3.94
C ARG A 299 4.60 -13.79 -4.15
N GLN A 300 4.02 -12.81 -3.46
CA GLN A 300 2.62 -12.41 -3.64
C GLN A 300 2.36 -11.79 -5.02
N ILE A 301 3.32 -11.06 -5.61
CA ILE A 301 3.17 -10.55 -7.00
C ILE A 301 3.29 -11.72 -7.98
N ALA A 302 4.19 -12.67 -7.70
CA ALA A 302 4.47 -13.81 -8.56
C ALA A 302 3.47 -14.99 -8.43
N GLU A 303 2.35 -14.82 -7.71
CA GLU A 303 1.31 -15.87 -7.59
C GLU A 303 0.77 -16.32 -8.95
N ALA A 304 0.65 -15.40 -9.91
CA ALA A 304 0.25 -15.70 -11.28
C ALA A 304 1.41 -16.20 -12.17
N GLY A 305 2.63 -16.22 -11.66
CA GLY A 305 3.84 -16.61 -12.36
C GLY A 305 4.99 -15.64 -12.16
N TRP A 306 6.21 -16.18 -12.22
CA TRP A 306 7.43 -15.39 -12.20
C TRP A 306 7.66 -14.76 -13.58
N SER A 307 7.71 -13.43 -13.62
CA SER A 307 8.19 -12.68 -14.77
C SER A 307 9.67 -12.33 -14.59
N GLU A 308 10.30 -11.95 -15.68
CA GLU A 308 11.73 -11.69 -15.73
C GLU A 308 12.20 -10.63 -14.72
N ASP A 309 11.52 -9.49 -14.66
CA ASP A 309 11.80 -8.42 -13.70
C ASP A 309 11.55 -8.83 -12.24
N LEU A 310 10.58 -9.71 -11.96
CA LEU A 310 10.37 -10.26 -10.62
C LEU A 310 11.49 -11.22 -10.21
N LEU A 311 11.96 -12.06 -11.14
CA LEU A 311 13.11 -12.94 -10.91
C LEU A 311 14.37 -12.13 -10.70
N PHE A 312 14.60 -11.11 -11.54
CA PHE A 312 15.70 -10.17 -11.40
C PHE A 312 15.66 -9.44 -10.05
N ALA A 313 14.51 -8.87 -9.67
CA ALA A 313 14.35 -8.18 -8.39
C ALA A 313 14.61 -9.11 -7.20
N ARG A 314 14.13 -10.36 -7.26
CA ARG A 314 14.42 -11.36 -6.23
C ARG A 314 15.90 -11.75 -6.21
N ALA A 315 16.54 -11.90 -7.37
CA ALA A 315 17.98 -12.16 -7.44
C ALA A 315 18.79 -11.04 -6.79
N GLU A 316 18.45 -9.77 -7.07
CA GLU A 316 19.05 -8.59 -6.45
C GLU A 316 18.84 -8.57 -4.92
N LEU A 317 17.66 -8.97 -4.43
CA LEU A 317 17.36 -9.08 -3.00
C LEU A 317 18.31 -10.06 -2.28
N TYR A 318 18.48 -11.26 -2.84
CA TYR A 318 19.38 -12.30 -2.30
C TYR A 318 20.85 -11.90 -2.43
N ARG A 319 21.25 -11.37 -3.59
CA ARG A 319 22.62 -10.88 -3.82
C ARG A 319 22.99 -9.76 -2.85
N GLY A 320 22.05 -8.85 -2.58
CA GLY A 320 22.19 -7.72 -1.66
C GLY A 320 22.45 -8.16 -0.22
N ARG A 321 21.71 -9.16 0.28
CA ARG A 321 21.94 -9.72 1.63
C ARG A 321 23.29 -10.44 1.74
N GLY A 322 23.68 -11.16 0.69
CA GLY A 322 25.07 -11.57 0.47
C GLY A 322 25.60 -12.68 1.38
N HIS A 323 24.75 -13.45 2.06
CA HIS A 323 25.18 -14.69 2.71
C HIS A 323 25.59 -15.73 1.66
N PRO A 324 26.53 -16.65 1.96
CA PRO A 324 27.01 -17.63 0.97
C PRO A 324 25.88 -18.44 0.30
N ARG A 325 24.87 -18.86 1.07
CA ARG A 325 23.69 -19.57 0.54
C ARG A 325 22.81 -18.68 -0.35
N ASP A 326 22.74 -17.39 -0.05
CA ASP A 326 21.96 -16.44 -0.84
C ASP A 326 22.63 -16.15 -2.18
N LEU A 327 23.96 -16.18 -2.26
CA LEU A 327 24.67 -15.98 -3.53
C LEU A 327 24.39 -17.12 -4.52
N VAL A 328 24.27 -18.36 -4.03
CA VAL A 328 23.83 -19.50 -4.84
C VAL A 328 22.40 -19.29 -5.34
N ALA A 329 21.47 -18.94 -4.44
CA ALA A 329 20.08 -18.67 -4.80
C ALA A 329 19.96 -17.49 -5.79
N ALA A 330 20.73 -16.42 -5.60
CA ALA A 330 20.77 -15.29 -6.51
C ALA A 330 21.24 -15.70 -7.90
N ALA A 331 22.32 -16.48 -8.00
CA ALA A 331 22.81 -16.98 -9.29
C ALA A 331 21.75 -17.79 -10.04
N ASP A 332 21.05 -18.70 -9.34
CA ASP A 332 19.97 -19.49 -9.93
C ASP A 332 18.78 -18.63 -10.38
N LEU A 333 18.44 -17.58 -9.63
CA LEU A 333 17.39 -16.64 -10.00
C LEU A 333 17.78 -15.79 -11.22
N TYR A 334 19.03 -15.31 -11.32
CA TYR A 334 19.49 -14.62 -12.53
C TYR A 334 19.48 -15.53 -13.74
N ARG A 335 19.91 -16.80 -13.61
CA ARG A 335 19.85 -17.76 -14.73
C ARG A 335 18.41 -17.96 -15.21
N GLN A 336 17.44 -18.03 -14.30
CA GLN A 336 16.02 -18.08 -14.66
C GLN A 336 15.55 -16.79 -15.36
N ALA A 337 15.93 -15.61 -14.86
CA ALA A 337 15.61 -14.33 -15.50
C ALA A 337 16.19 -14.23 -16.92
N ILE A 338 17.46 -14.62 -17.10
CA ILE A 338 18.14 -14.72 -18.39
C ILE A 338 17.44 -15.73 -19.32
N GLY A 339 16.94 -16.84 -18.77
CA GLY A 339 16.16 -17.82 -19.53
C GLY A 339 14.86 -17.23 -20.11
N LEU A 340 14.25 -16.24 -19.43
CA LEU A 340 13.08 -15.51 -19.93
C LEU A 340 13.45 -14.36 -20.86
N ASN A 341 14.56 -13.66 -20.59
CA ASN A 341 15.07 -12.57 -21.42
C ASN A 341 16.61 -12.53 -21.40
N ALA A 342 17.23 -13.19 -22.38
CA ALA A 342 18.69 -13.18 -22.51
C ALA A 342 19.24 -11.78 -22.84
N GLY A 343 18.38 -10.89 -23.33
CA GLY A 343 18.71 -9.52 -23.70
C GLY A 343 18.68 -8.51 -22.56
N HIS A 344 18.44 -8.92 -21.29
CA HIS A 344 18.52 -8.03 -20.12
C HIS A 344 19.95 -8.00 -19.55
N PRO A 345 20.76 -6.95 -19.80
CA PRO A 345 22.17 -6.95 -19.42
C PRO A 345 22.41 -6.99 -17.91
N GLU A 346 21.54 -6.36 -17.12
CA GLU A 346 21.66 -6.24 -15.68
C GLU A 346 21.57 -7.61 -14.99
N SER A 347 20.81 -8.57 -15.56
CA SER A 347 20.79 -9.96 -15.08
C SER A 347 22.15 -10.65 -15.23
N TRP A 348 22.85 -10.43 -16.35
CA TRP A 348 24.21 -10.96 -16.57
C TRP A 348 25.22 -10.34 -15.61
N ARG A 349 25.10 -9.03 -15.37
CA ARG A 349 25.91 -8.31 -14.39
C ARG A 349 25.73 -8.90 -12.98
N GLY A 350 24.47 -9.05 -12.56
CA GLY A 350 24.12 -9.61 -11.26
C GLY A 350 24.60 -11.04 -11.09
N LEU A 351 24.42 -11.88 -12.11
CA LEU A 351 24.91 -13.27 -12.15
C LEU A 351 26.42 -13.31 -11.96
N GLY A 352 27.16 -12.53 -12.75
CA GLY A 352 28.63 -12.49 -12.68
C GLY A 352 29.13 -12.10 -11.30
N LEU A 353 28.56 -11.05 -10.71
CA LEU A 353 28.91 -10.61 -9.35
C LEU A 353 28.56 -11.64 -8.28
N ALA A 354 27.41 -12.31 -8.38
CA ALA A 354 27.00 -13.35 -7.45
C ALA A 354 27.95 -14.56 -7.49
N LEU A 355 28.30 -15.02 -8.70
CA LEU A 355 29.19 -16.15 -8.93
C LEU A 355 30.62 -15.88 -8.46
N LEU A 356 31.16 -14.70 -8.79
CA LEU A 356 32.50 -14.30 -8.33
C LEU A 356 32.58 -14.28 -6.81
N ARG A 357 31.60 -13.65 -6.14
CA ARG A 357 31.54 -13.61 -4.68
C ARG A 357 31.28 -14.98 -4.06
N GLY A 358 30.62 -15.88 -4.80
CA GLY A 358 30.38 -17.28 -4.43
C GLY A 358 31.54 -18.24 -4.74
N GLY A 359 32.65 -17.77 -5.34
CA GLY A 359 33.82 -18.58 -5.67
C GLY A 359 33.78 -19.30 -7.02
N GLN A 360 32.72 -19.12 -7.83
CA GLN A 360 32.60 -19.69 -9.17
C GLN A 360 33.21 -18.73 -10.21
N VAL A 361 34.54 -18.62 -10.19
CA VAL A 361 35.28 -17.53 -10.85
C VAL A 361 35.10 -17.53 -12.37
N ASP A 362 35.28 -18.67 -13.03
CA ASP A 362 35.26 -18.73 -14.50
C ASP A 362 33.89 -18.40 -15.09
N GLU A 363 32.83 -18.98 -14.54
CA GLU A 363 31.46 -18.69 -14.94
C GLU A 363 31.09 -17.24 -14.62
N GLY A 364 31.52 -16.72 -13.46
CA GLY A 364 31.30 -15.33 -13.07
C GLY A 364 31.94 -14.34 -14.05
N ARG A 365 33.18 -14.60 -14.48
CA ARG A 365 33.87 -13.80 -15.51
C ARG A 365 33.17 -13.88 -16.86
N GLN A 366 32.68 -15.07 -17.25
CA GLN A 366 31.93 -15.22 -18.50
C GLN A 366 30.66 -14.37 -18.49
N ALA A 367 29.88 -14.41 -17.40
CA ALA A 367 28.67 -13.60 -17.27
C ALA A 367 28.99 -12.08 -17.31
N LEU A 368 30.07 -11.63 -16.65
CA LEU A 368 30.49 -10.23 -16.74
C LEU A 368 30.95 -9.82 -18.15
N ARG A 369 31.58 -10.71 -18.93
CA ARG A 369 31.90 -10.43 -20.34
C ARG A 369 30.65 -10.21 -21.18
N HIS A 370 29.60 -11.01 -20.95
CA HIS A 370 28.30 -10.79 -21.61
C HIS A 370 27.72 -9.42 -21.27
N TYR A 371 27.73 -9.02 -20.00
CA TYR A 371 27.30 -7.68 -19.59
C TYR A 371 28.12 -6.57 -20.27
N LEU A 372 29.45 -6.65 -20.21
CA LEU A 372 30.33 -5.61 -20.78
C LEU A 372 30.23 -5.51 -22.30
N ALA A 373 29.95 -6.62 -22.99
CA ALA A 373 29.69 -6.61 -24.43
C ALA A 373 28.36 -5.88 -24.75
N ALA A 374 27.34 -6.03 -23.91
CA ALA A 374 26.05 -5.37 -24.07
C ALA A 374 26.05 -3.90 -23.59
N ARG A 375 26.89 -3.57 -22.61
CA ARG A 375 26.96 -2.26 -21.94
C ARG A 375 28.41 -1.79 -21.76
N PRO A 376 29.16 -1.55 -22.85
CA PRO A 376 30.57 -1.16 -22.77
C PRO A 376 30.79 0.19 -22.08
N ASP A 377 29.82 1.10 -22.19
CA ASP A 377 29.90 2.47 -21.65
C ASP A 377 29.21 2.62 -20.29
N ALA A 378 28.86 1.52 -19.62
CA ALA A 378 28.28 1.59 -18.28
C ALA A 378 29.26 2.23 -17.29
N ALA A 379 28.75 3.01 -16.34
CA ALA A 379 29.57 3.73 -15.36
C ALA A 379 30.46 2.80 -14.52
N ASP A 380 30.10 1.53 -14.39
CA ASP A 380 30.84 0.50 -13.67
C ASP A 380 31.65 -0.44 -14.58
N ALA A 381 31.65 -0.22 -15.90
CA ALA A 381 32.30 -1.11 -16.86
C ALA A 381 33.80 -1.28 -16.59
N SER A 382 34.50 -0.18 -16.30
CA SER A 382 35.95 -0.20 -15.99
C SER A 382 36.26 -1.01 -14.72
N MET A 383 35.45 -0.84 -13.68
CA MET A 383 35.57 -1.58 -12.42
C MET A 383 35.32 -3.08 -12.64
N LEU A 384 34.29 -3.44 -13.41
CA LEU A 384 33.96 -4.84 -13.68
C LEU A 384 34.96 -5.51 -14.63
N ALA A 385 35.55 -4.76 -15.57
CA ALA A 385 36.60 -5.27 -16.45
C ALA A 385 37.84 -5.69 -15.66
N ALA A 386 38.18 -4.99 -14.58
CA ALA A 386 39.27 -5.35 -13.68
C ALA A 386 39.06 -6.69 -12.94
N LEU A 387 37.82 -7.20 -12.88
CA LEU A 387 37.52 -8.51 -12.29
C LEU A 387 37.73 -9.68 -13.28
N LEU A 388 37.99 -9.38 -14.55
CA LEU A 388 38.18 -10.39 -15.61
C LEU A 388 39.62 -10.90 -15.72
N THR A 389 40.59 -10.16 -15.19
CA THR A 389 42.00 -10.56 -15.04
C THR A 389 42.15 -11.37 -13.76
#